data_AF-A0A6M5Z1K9-F1
#
_entry.id   AF-A0A6M5Z1K9-F1
#
_cell.length_a   1.000
_cell.length_b   1.000
_cell.length_c   1.000
_cell.angle_alpha   90.00
_cell.angle_beta   90.00
_cell.angle_gamma   90.00
#
_symmetry.space_group_name_H-M   'P 1'
#
loop_
_entity.id
_entity.type
_entity.pdbx_description
1 polymer ?
#
loop_
_entity_poly.entity_id
_entity_poly.type
_entity_poly.pdbx_seq_one_letter_code
_entity_poly.pdbx_strand_id
1 'polypeptide(L)'
;MATAVEPSSAPSAPGKLLSLPIASLIGAIYVLAALAVVFYAVPVVWADYVGSTDSSGNLLMARVAVQIAAIVALVWFGVKLAGDAPPKGVRGGVFLMIASAAVIFFVARFFAMAVDGVPGQIVGAAVGAGLLFLAVRFFTGRIGERWMVAMEEQGWFSSASYKPSLGVRVRRLTILGILLVGGSGVYSMHNHGVLPDRWTLSMPFDLDPITVVRDAKFVIPIVLLLATIWVAFRAVNVPDFAEFLIATEAEMNKVSWSTRKRLFQDTVVVLLTTLIMTVFLLVVDLFWGWLLSRSTVGVLPSRSTSPEKGAQVKEAKW
;
A
#
# COMPACT_ATOMS: atom_id res chain seq x y z
N MET A 1 59.05 23.60 17.00
CA MET A 1 58.21 23.75 18.20
C MET A 1 56.80 23.34 17.82
N ALA A 2 56.41 22.12 18.18
CA ALA A 2 55.09 21.57 17.93
C ALA A 2 54.20 21.91 19.13
N THR A 3 53.23 22.79 18.94
CA THR A 3 52.21 23.08 19.95
C THR A 3 51.06 22.12 19.76
N ALA A 4 50.97 21.13 20.64
CA ALA A 4 49.81 20.25 20.77
C ALA A 4 48.61 21.09 21.21
N VAL A 5 47.60 21.20 20.35
CA VAL A 5 46.28 21.69 20.72
C VAL A 5 45.52 20.48 21.24
N GLU A 6 45.31 20.42 22.56
CA GLU A 6 44.33 19.52 23.16
C GLU A 6 42.96 19.82 22.53
N PRO A 7 42.22 18.81 22.02
CA PRO A 7 40.83 19.04 21.67
C PRO A 7 40.06 19.28 22.97
N SER A 8 39.61 20.52 23.15
CA SER A 8 38.71 20.90 24.23
C SER A 8 37.58 19.88 24.33
N SER A 9 37.47 19.29 25.52
CA SER A 9 36.25 18.73 26.11
C SER A 9 34.99 18.87 25.25
N ALA A 10 34.50 17.73 24.76
CA ALA A 10 33.20 17.61 24.14
C ALA A 10 32.14 18.37 24.96
N PRO A 11 31.21 19.11 24.32
CA PRO A 11 30.10 19.71 25.04
C PRO A 11 29.25 18.58 25.64
N SER A 12 29.23 18.50 26.96
CA SER A 12 28.29 17.67 27.72
C SER A 12 26.88 17.89 27.19
N ALA A 13 26.28 16.82 26.69
CA ALA A 13 24.91 16.82 26.20
C ALA A 13 23.97 17.35 27.30
N PRO A 14 23.15 18.39 27.01
CA PRO A 14 22.18 18.87 27.97
C PRO A 14 21.12 17.79 28.22
N GLY A 15 20.93 17.44 29.50
CA GLY A 15 19.81 16.71 30.09
C GLY A 15 19.09 15.67 29.21
N LYS A 16 19.48 14.40 29.33
CA LYS A 16 18.75 13.24 28.76
C LYS A 16 17.44 13.03 29.53
N LEU A 17 16.44 13.87 29.31
CA LEU A 17 15.23 13.93 30.13
C LEU A 17 14.24 12.76 29.91
N LEU A 18 14.38 11.99 28.84
CA LEU A 18 13.74 10.67 28.68
C LEU A 18 14.60 9.81 27.75
N SER A 19 14.73 8.52 28.03
CA SER A 19 15.31 7.59 27.04
C SER A 19 14.36 7.51 25.83
N LEU A 20 14.94 7.49 24.62
CA LEU A 20 14.20 7.46 23.36
C LEU A 20 13.05 6.42 23.33
N PRO A 21 13.22 5.20 23.90
CA PRO A 21 12.14 4.21 23.98
C PRO A 21 10.96 4.61 24.88
N ILE A 22 11.21 5.35 25.97
CA ILE A 22 10.13 5.78 26.87
C ILE A 22 9.35 6.93 26.22
N ALA A 23 10.05 7.87 25.58
CA ALA A 23 9.41 8.95 24.83
C ALA A 23 8.52 8.39 23.70
N SER A 24 9.00 7.37 22.97
CA SER A 24 8.20 6.72 21.92
C SER A 24 7.05 5.89 22.47
N LEU A 25 7.18 5.26 23.64
CA LEU A 25 6.09 4.55 24.31
C LEU A 25 4.96 5.52 24.73
N ILE A 26 5.31 6.64 25.35
CA ILE A 26 4.32 7.67 25.74
C ILE A 26 3.60 8.20 24.49
N GLY A 27 4.35 8.50 23.42
CA GLY A 27 3.75 8.92 22.16
C GLY A 27 2.85 7.84 21.54
N ALA A 28 3.21 6.56 21.62
CA ALA A 28 2.41 5.45 21.14
C ALA A 28 1.08 5.32 21.91
N ILE A 29 1.13 5.43 23.24
CA ILE A 29 -0.06 5.43 24.10
C ILE A 29 -0.97 6.61 23.73
N TYR A 30 -0.40 7.80 23.56
CA TYR A 30 -1.16 8.98 23.16
C TYR A 30 -1.87 8.80 21.80
N VAL A 31 -1.15 8.29 20.78
CA VAL A 31 -1.72 8.05 19.45
C VAL A 31 -2.83 7.00 19.50
N LEU A 32 -2.63 5.90 20.22
CA LEU A 32 -3.68 4.87 20.39
C LEU A 32 -4.91 5.43 21.12
N ALA A 33 -4.71 6.24 22.17
CA ALA A 33 -5.79 6.91 22.87
C ALA A 33 -6.55 7.89 21.95
N ALA A 34 -5.83 8.67 21.14
CA ALA A 34 -6.42 9.59 20.16
C ALA A 34 -7.24 8.83 19.11
N LEU A 35 -6.74 7.71 18.58
CA LEU A 35 -7.48 6.85 17.65
C LEU A 35 -8.73 6.27 18.32
N ALA A 36 -8.65 5.79 19.56
CA ALA A 36 -9.80 5.29 20.30
C ALA A 36 -10.85 6.40 20.54
N VAL A 37 -10.43 7.62 20.86
CA VAL A 37 -11.36 8.75 21.00
C VAL A 37 -12.08 9.04 19.69
N VAL A 38 -11.34 9.13 18.58
CA VAL A 38 -11.89 9.48 17.27
C VAL A 38 -12.82 8.40 16.71
N PHE A 39 -12.40 7.13 16.77
CA PHE A 39 -13.10 6.04 16.09
C PHE A 39 -14.09 5.28 16.98
N TYR A 40 -13.98 5.40 18.31
CA TYR A 40 -14.87 4.72 19.24
C TYR A 40 -15.67 5.72 20.10
N ALA A 41 -15.00 6.62 20.84
CA ALA A 41 -15.70 7.50 21.79
C ALA A 41 -16.63 8.51 21.12
N VAL A 42 -16.16 9.21 20.08
CA VAL A 42 -16.98 10.22 19.36
C VAL A 42 -18.23 9.57 18.73
N PRO A 43 -18.15 8.43 18.01
CA PRO A 43 -19.35 7.74 17.51
C PRO A 43 -20.31 7.26 18.59
N VAL A 44 -19.81 6.75 19.72
CA VAL A 44 -20.64 6.25 20.83
C VAL A 44 -21.41 7.41 21.47
N VAL A 45 -20.70 8.47 21.87
CA VAL A 45 -21.33 9.66 22.48
C VAL A 45 -22.33 10.30 21.51
N TRP A 46 -22.00 10.38 20.21
CA TRP A 46 -22.93 10.91 19.22
C TRP A 46 -24.22 10.09 19.14
N ALA A 47 -24.10 8.77 19.13
CA ALA A 47 -25.26 7.87 19.07
C ALA A 47 -26.15 8.01 20.32
N ASP A 48 -25.56 8.19 21.49
CA ASP A 48 -26.29 8.28 22.76
C ASP A 48 -27.02 9.62 22.95
N TYR A 49 -26.42 10.73 22.50
CA TYR A 49 -26.97 12.07 22.76
C TYR A 49 -27.67 12.74 21.58
N VAL A 50 -27.31 12.42 20.33
CA VAL A 50 -27.84 13.09 19.14
C VAL A 50 -28.84 12.20 18.39
N GLY A 51 -28.67 10.88 18.43
CA GLY A 51 -29.57 9.90 17.82
C GLY A 51 -28.86 8.92 16.88
N SER A 52 -29.52 7.79 16.59
CA SER A 52 -28.97 6.72 15.78
C SER A 52 -28.82 7.13 14.30
N THR A 53 -27.60 6.93 13.80
CA THR A 53 -26.98 6.91 12.46
C THR A 53 -27.79 7.08 11.15
N ASP A 54 -29.12 7.18 11.11
CA ASP A 54 -29.87 6.79 9.89
C ASP A 54 -31.07 7.63 9.45
N SER A 55 -31.16 8.95 9.73
CA SER A 55 -32.37 9.69 9.31
C SER A 55 -32.21 11.05 8.63
N SER A 56 -31.00 11.58 8.41
CA SER A 56 -30.82 12.69 7.45
C SER A 56 -29.36 12.88 7.01
N GLY A 57 -29.15 13.22 5.73
CA GLY A 57 -27.82 13.51 5.18
C GLY A 57 -27.09 14.64 5.93
N ASN A 58 -27.84 15.57 6.53
CA ASN A 58 -27.28 16.68 7.32
C ASN A 58 -26.65 16.21 8.64
N LEU A 59 -27.26 15.23 9.33
CA LEU A 59 -26.71 14.68 10.58
C LEU A 59 -25.44 13.85 10.33
N LEU A 60 -25.36 13.15 9.20
CA LEU A 60 -24.15 12.44 8.80
C LEU A 60 -23.00 13.41 8.51
N MET A 61 -23.26 14.50 7.77
CA MET A 61 -22.26 15.53 7.51
C MET A 61 -21.79 16.20 8.81
N ALA A 62 -22.72 16.52 9.72
CA ALA A 62 -22.38 17.10 11.02
C ALA A 62 -21.48 16.17 11.85
N ARG A 63 -21.81 14.88 11.92
CA ARG A 63 -20.98 13.88 12.64
C ARG A 63 -19.58 13.75 12.05
N VAL A 64 -19.47 13.68 10.72
CA VAL A 64 -18.16 13.62 10.03
C VAL A 64 -17.36 14.89 10.28
N ALA A 65 -18.00 16.07 10.26
CA ALA A 65 -17.34 17.33 10.59
C ALA A 65 -16.82 17.34 12.04
N VAL A 66 -17.59 16.82 13.01
CA VAL A 66 -17.14 16.68 14.40
C VAL A 66 -15.97 15.71 14.52
N GLN A 67 -15.98 14.59 13.81
CA GLN A 67 -14.84 13.66 13.78
C GLN A 67 -13.58 14.30 13.20
N ILE A 68 -13.71 15.02 12.08
CA ILE A 68 -12.59 15.75 11.48
C ILE A 68 -12.06 16.81 12.45
N ALA A 69 -12.95 17.56 13.10
CA ALA A 69 -12.56 18.55 14.10
C ALA A 69 -11.84 17.91 15.30
N ALA A 70 -12.30 16.75 15.78
CA ALA A 70 -11.64 15.99 16.83
C ALA A 70 -10.25 15.51 16.40
N ILE A 71 -10.09 15.01 15.17
CA ILE A 71 -8.78 14.65 14.62
C ILE A 71 -7.85 15.86 14.60
N VAL A 72 -8.31 16.99 14.06
CA VAL A 72 -7.51 18.22 13.97
C VAL A 72 -7.10 18.72 15.35
N ALA A 73 -8.03 18.74 16.31
CA ALA A 73 -7.77 19.17 17.68
C ALA A 73 -6.75 18.26 18.38
N LEU A 74 -6.89 16.94 18.24
CA LEU A 74 -5.97 15.97 18.83
C LEU A 74 -4.59 16.02 18.17
N VAL A 75 -4.52 16.14 16.83
CA VAL A 75 -3.23 16.30 16.14
C VAL A 75 -2.55 17.60 16.57
N TRP A 76 -3.29 18.71 16.65
CA TRP A 76 -2.76 19.99 17.11
C TRP A 76 -2.26 19.91 18.56
N PHE A 77 -3.04 19.30 19.45
CA PHE A 77 -2.64 19.08 20.84
C PHE A 77 -1.38 18.20 20.95
N GLY A 78 -1.32 17.12 20.16
CA GLY A 78 -0.16 16.22 20.13
C GLY A 78 1.10 16.91 19.62
N VAL A 79 1.00 17.72 18.56
CA VAL A 79 2.13 18.54 18.06
C VAL A 79 2.58 19.55 19.11
N LYS A 80 1.63 20.21 19.80
CA LYS A 80 1.94 21.16 20.88
C LYS A 80 2.62 20.47 22.07
N LEU A 81 2.22 19.25 22.41
CA LEU A 81 2.80 18.47 23.50
C LEU A 81 4.22 17.96 23.17
N ALA A 82 4.49 17.66 21.89
CA ALA A 82 5.80 17.21 21.43
C ALA A 82 6.88 18.30 21.45
N GLY A 83 6.49 19.58 21.49
CA GLY A 83 7.40 20.72 21.48
C GLY A 83 8.11 20.96 20.14
N ASP A 84 8.91 22.03 20.08
CA ASP A 84 9.54 22.50 18.83
C ASP A 84 10.74 21.66 18.37
N ALA A 85 11.33 20.85 19.26
CA ALA A 85 12.50 20.03 18.97
C ALA A 85 12.46 18.66 19.68
N PRO A 86 11.57 17.74 19.26
CA PRO A 86 11.57 16.38 19.81
C PRO A 86 12.89 15.66 19.48
N PRO A 87 13.37 14.75 20.35
CA PRO A 87 14.56 13.97 20.06
C PRO A 87 14.38 13.15 18.78
N LYS A 88 15.43 13.11 17.94
CA LYS A 88 15.40 12.39 16.67
C LYS A 88 15.09 10.90 16.91
N GLY A 89 14.14 10.36 16.16
CA GLY A 89 13.71 8.96 16.23
C GLY A 89 12.45 8.72 17.05
N VAL A 90 11.86 9.73 17.70
CA VAL A 90 10.60 9.55 18.46
C VAL A 90 9.45 9.19 17.53
N ARG A 91 9.32 9.82 16.35
CA ARG A 91 8.19 9.54 15.44
C ARG A 91 8.29 8.13 14.85
N GLY A 92 9.50 7.76 14.42
CA GLY A 92 9.79 6.39 13.98
C GLY A 92 9.58 5.37 15.09
N GLY A 93 9.96 5.70 16.32
CA GLY A 93 9.74 4.87 17.50
C GLY A 93 8.28 4.67 17.85
N VAL A 94 7.46 5.73 17.82
CA VAL A 94 6.02 5.67 18.07
C VAL A 94 5.36 4.70 17.10
N PHE A 95 5.67 4.83 15.80
CA PHE A 95 5.15 3.94 14.77
C PHE A 95 5.58 2.49 14.99
N LEU A 96 6.88 2.24 15.22
CA LEU A 96 7.38 0.88 15.46
C LEU A 96 6.75 0.24 16.70
N MET A 97 6.57 0.99 17.78
CA MET A 97 5.92 0.50 19.00
C MET A 97 4.46 0.10 18.73
N ILE A 98 3.70 0.94 18.02
CA ILE A 98 2.31 0.63 17.64
C ILE A 98 2.27 -0.60 16.73
N ALA A 99 3.14 -0.66 15.71
CA ALA A 99 3.20 -1.79 14.79
C ALA A 99 3.58 -3.09 15.52
N SER A 100 4.58 -3.06 16.41
CA SER A 100 4.95 -4.21 17.22
C SER A 100 3.83 -4.64 18.15
N ALA A 101 3.15 -3.70 18.83
CA ALA A 101 2.00 -4.00 19.68
C ALA A 101 0.85 -4.67 18.88
N ALA A 102 0.56 -4.15 17.69
CA ALA A 102 -0.44 -4.72 16.80
C ALA A 102 -0.06 -6.15 16.36
N VAL A 103 1.20 -6.36 15.93
CA VAL A 103 1.69 -7.69 15.55
C VAL A 103 1.60 -8.67 16.72
N ILE A 104 2.07 -8.28 17.91
CA ILE A 104 1.98 -9.13 19.11
C ILE A 104 0.53 -9.51 19.39
N PHE A 105 -0.38 -8.53 19.36
CA PHE A 105 -1.80 -8.76 19.62
C PHE A 105 -2.42 -9.72 18.59
N PHE A 106 -2.24 -9.46 17.28
CA PHE A 106 -2.84 -10.30 16.24
C PHE A 106 -2.25 -11.71 16.19
N VAL A 107 -0.95 -11.86 16.44
CA VAL A 107 -0.31 -13.18 16.49
C VAL A 107 -0.77 -13.94 17.73
N ALA A 108 -0.76 -13.33 18.92
CA ALA A 108 -1.26 -13.96 20.13
C ALA A 108 -2.74 -14.35 20.00
N ARG A 109 -3.56 -13.47 19.42
CA ARG A 109 -4.97 -13.71 19.12
C ARG A 109 -5.15 -14.87 18.13
N PHE A 110 -4.34 -14.95 17.08
CA PHE A 110 -4.41 -16.03 16.10
C PHE A 110 -4.20 -17.39 16.78
N PHE A 111 -3.15 -17.53 17.60
CA PHE A 111 -2.91 -18.76 18.33
C PHE A 111 -3.98 -19.05 19.39
N ALA A 112 -4.48 -18.00 20.07
CA ALA A 112 -5.54 -18.14 21.05
C ALA A 112 -6.86 -18.67 20.45
N MET A 113 -7.16 -18.33 19.20
CA MET A 113 -8.38 -18.76 18.50
C MET A 113 -8.17 -19.92 17.52
N ALA A 114 -6.94 -20.40 17.36
CA ALA A 114 -6.65 -21.55 16.48
C ALA A 114 -7.07 -22.89 17.09
N VAL A 115 -7.13 -22.96 18.43
CA VAL A 115 -7.54 -24.13 19.19
C VAL A 115 -8.66 -23.72 20.14
N ASP A 116 -9.78 -24.43 20.11
CA ASP A 116 -10.92 -24.10 20.97
C ASP A 116 -10.64 -24.42 22.45
N GLY A 117 -11.13 -23.55 23.33
CA GLY A 117 -11.08 -23.72 24.78
C GLY A 117 -9.77 -23.27 25.43
N VAL A 118 -9.58 -23.72 26.68
CA VAL A 118 -8.46 -23.35 27.56
C VAL A 118 -7.08 -23.62 26.94
N PRO A 119 -6.83 -24.73 26.22
CA PRO A 119 -5.52 -24.98 25.62
C PRO A 119 -5.08 -23.90 24.62
N GLY A 120 -5.99 -23.42 23.77
CA GLY A 120 -5.71 -22.34 22.82
C GLY A 120 -5.36 -21.04 23.54
N GLN A 121 -6.14 -20.69 24.56
CA GLN A 121 -5.92 -19.51 25.39
C GLN A 121 -4.53 -19.52 26.06
N ILE A 122 -4.09 -20.67 26.60
CA ILE A 122 -2.76 -20.82 27.20
C ILE A 122 -1.65 -20.62 26.16
N VAL A 123 -1.79 -21.26 24.98
CA VAL A 123 -0.81 -21.13 23.90
C VAL A 123 -0.74 -19.68 23.41
N GLY A 124 -1.87 -19.03 23.18
CA GLY A 124 -1.93 -17.63 22.78
C GLY A 124 -1.31 -16.68 23.81
N ALA A 125 -1.58 -16.90 25.10
CA ALA A 125 -0.97 -16.14 26.19
C ALA A 125 0.55 -16.34 26.26
N ALA A 126 1.03 -17.58 26.13
CA ALA A 126 2.45 -17.92 26.14
C ALA A 126 3.19 -17.29 24.95
N VAL A 127 2.63 -17.37 23.74
CA VAL A 127 3.18 -16.74 22.54
C VAL A 127 3.18 -15.21 22.69
N GLY A 128 2.08 -14.63 23.18
CA GLY A 128 1.98 -13.19 23.42
C GLY A 128 3.03 -12.69 24.43
N ALA A 129 3.20 -13.39 25.56
CA ALA A 129 4.21 -13.06 26.56
C ALA A 129 5.64 -13.19 26.02
N GLY A 130 5.92 -14.25 25.23
CA GLY A 130 7.21 -14.45 24.58
C GLY A 130 7.54 -13.33 23.59
N LEU A 131 6.58 -12.94 22.74
CA LEU A 131 6.75 -11.84 21.79
C LEU A 131 6.88 -10.48 22.49
N LEU A 132 6.14 -10.26 23.60
CA LEU A 132 6.27 -9.05 24.41
C LEU A 132 7.66 -8.95 25.03
N PHE A 133 8.19 -10.05 25.60
CA PHE A 133 9.55 -10.10 26.11
C PHE A 133 10.58 -9.77 25.01
N LEU A 134 10.43 -10.36 23.82
CA LEU A 134 11.30 -10.07 22.67
C LEU A 134 11.20 -8.61 22.23
N ALA A 135 10.00 -8.03 22.21
CA ALA A 135 9.79 -6.64 21.85
C ALA A 135 10.43 -5.68 22.87
N VAL A 136 10.24 -5.91 24.17
CA VAL A 136 10.90 -5.15 25.23
C VAL A 136 12.43 -5.28 25.10
N ARG A 137 12.94 -6.49 24.86
CA ARG A 137 14.37 -6.74 24.65
C ARG A 137 14.93 -6.09 23.39
N PHE A 138 14.13 -5.97 22.34
CA PHE A 138 14.49 -5.30 21.09
C PHE A 138 14.56 -3.78 21.27
N PHE A 139 13.52 -3.18 21.86
CA PHE A 139 13.42 -1.73 22.04
C PHE A 139 14.34 -1.16 23.12
N THR A 140 14.70 -1.95 24.13
CA THR A 140 15.73 -1.59 25.13
C THR A 140 17.16 -1.77 24.60
N GLY A 141 17.33 -2.43 23.45
CA GLY A 141 18.63 -2.65 22.83
C GLY A 141 19.05 -1.54 21.85
N ARG A 142 20.34 -1.49 21.52
CA ARG A 142 20.92 -0.57 20.50
C ARG A 142 20.34 -0.78 19.10
N ILE A 143 19.88 -2.00 18.80
CA ILE A 143 19.26 -2.33 17.52
C ILE A 143 17.92 -1.58 17.40
N GLY A 144 17.08 -1.63 18.43
CA GLY A 144 15.81 -0.91 18.46
C GLY A 144 15.99 0.58 18.21
N GLU A 145 16.89 1.24 18.93
CA GLU A 145 17.18 2.68 18.73
C GLU A 145 17.61 2.99 17.28
N ARG A 146 18.49 2.17 16.68
CA ARG A 146 18.89 2.34 15.27
C ARG A 146 17.72 2.23 14.30
N TRP A 147 16.82 1.27 14.51
CA TRP A 147 15.63 1.13 13.68
C TRP A 147 14.67 2.30 13.85
N MET A 148 14.48 2.82 15.06
CA MET A 148 13.65 4.00 15.31
C MET A 148 14.18 5.23 14.59
N VAL A 149 15.50 5.47 14.64
CA VAL A 149 16.16 6.58 13.94
C VAL A 149 16.11 6.36 12.43
N ALA A 150 16.46 5.18 11.93
CA ALA A 150 16.46 4.87 10.50
C ALA A 150 15.08 5.05 9.85
N MET A 151 14.00 4.63 10.52
CA MET A 151 12.62 4.85 10.05
C MET A 151 12.26 6.33 9.94
N GLU A 152 12.76 7.15 10.86
CA GLU A 152 12.55 8.59 10.81
C GLU A 152 13.43 9.27 9.73
N GLU A 153 14.67 8.83 9.55
CA GLU A 153 15.61 9.34 8.53
C GLU A 153 15.17 9.01 7.10
N GLN A 154 14.46 7.90 6.89
CA GLN A 154 13.77 7.61 5.63
C GLN A 154 12.70 8.66 5.29
N GLY A 155 12.33 9.51 6.25
CA GLY A 155 11.48 10.68 6.07
C GLY A 155 9.99 10.35 5.95
N TRP A 156 9.56 9.10 6.20
CA TRP A 156 8.15 8.67 6.16
C TRP A 156 7.22 9.51 7.04
N PHE A 157 7.75 10.22 8.05
CA PHE A 157 7.01 11.04 9.00
C PHE A 157 7.32 12.54 8.86
N SER A 158 7.91 12.95 7.73
CA SER A 158 8.20 14.33 7.39
C SER A 158 7.36 14.79 6.21
N SER A 159 6.91 16.04 6.24
CA SER A 159 6.17 16.67 5.13
C SER A 159 7.08 17.38 4.11
N ALA A 160 8.41 17.26 4.28
CA ALA A 160 9.36 17.95 3.42
C ALA A 160 9.49 17.27 2.05
N SER A 161 9.38 18.07 0.99
CA SER A 161 9.57 17.61 -0.40
C SER A 161 11.06 17.53 -0.75
N TYR A 162 11.50 16.41 -1.30
CA TYR A 162 12.89 16.22 -1.71
C TYR A 162 13.14 16.80 -3.10
N LYS A 163 13.97 17.85 -3.21
CA LYS A 163 14.33 18.53 -4.47
C LYS A 163 13.11 18.81 -5.38
N PRO A 164 12.22 19.74 -4.99
CA PRO A 164 10.89 19.89 -5.59
C PRO A 164 10.89 20.34 -7.06
N SER A 165 11.99 20.90 -7.57
CA SER A 165 12.11 21.42 -8.93
C SER A 165 12.54 20.39 -9.98
N LEU A 166 13.04 19.21 -9.57
CA LEU A 166 13.59 18.20 -10.47
C LEU A 166 12.67 16.98 -10.60
N GLY A 167 12.65 16.36 -11.78
CA GLY A 167 11.92 15.10 -12.00
C GLY A 167 10.39 15.25 -11.94
N VAL A 168 9.85 16.46 -12.14
CA VAL A 168 8.45 16.77 -11.83
C VAL A 168 7.47 15.95 -12.65
N ARG A 169 7.76 15.69 -13.94
CA ARG A 169 6.81 15.00 -14.82
C ARG A 169 6.70 13.53 -14.46
N VAL A 170 7.85 12.85 -14.34
CA VAL A 170 7.88 11.42 -13.99
C VAL A 170 7.26 11.20 -12.62
N ARG A 171 7.59 12.05 -11.64
CA ARG A 171 7.02 12.00 -10.30
C ARG A 171 5.50 12.13 -10.28
N ARG A 172 4.94 13.12 -11.01
CA ARG A 172 3.48 13.30 -11.10
C ARG A 172 2.79 12.11 -11.76
N LEU A 173 3.40 11.52 -12.78
CA LEU A 173 2.88 10.31 -13.43
C LEU A 173 2.92 9.10 -12.49
N THR A 174 3.99 8.93 -11.71
CA THR A 174 4.07 7.87 -10.69
C THR A 174 3.03 8.06 -9.60
N ILE A 175 2.83 9.28 -9.09
CA ILE A 175 1.77 9.61 -8.13
C ILE A 175 0.41 9.23 -8.72
N LEU A 176 0.13 9.66 -9.95
CA LEU A 176 -1.12 9.36 -10.63
C LEU A 176 -1.31 7.84 -10.80
N GLY A 177 -0.26 7.10 -11.15
CA GLY A 177 -0.31 5.64 -11.25
C GLY A 177 -0.68 4.97 -9.92
N ILE A 178 -0.03 5.36 -8.82
CA ILE A 178 -0.33 4.84 -7.48
C ILE A 178 -1.77 5.20 -7.07
N LEU A 179 -2.20 6.43 -7.35
CA LEU A 179 -3.57 6.89 -7.04
C LEU A 179 -4.62 6.16 -7.87
N LEU A 180 -4.36 5.87 -9.15
CA LEU A 180 -5.29 5.09 -9.97
C LEU A 180 -5.40 3.65 -9.48
N VAL A 181 -4.28 3.01 -9.13
CA VAL A 181 -4.29 1.64 -8.60
C VAL A 181 -4.96 1.57 -7.23
N GLY A 182 -4.56 2.42 -6.28
CA GLY A 182 -5.16 2.43 -4.95
C GLY A 182 -6.61 2.92 -4.96
N GLY A 183 -6.91 3.96 -5.73
CA GLY A 183 -8.27 4.48 -5.90
C GLY A 183 -9.22 3.48 -6.56
N SER A 184 -8.78 2.77 -7.61
CA SER A 184 -9.57 1.69 -8.20
C SER A 184 -9.76 0.51 -7.25
N GLY A 185 -8.75 0.19 -6.43
CA GLY A 185 -8.87 -0.81 -5.36
C GLY A 185 -9.95 -0.46 -4.33
N VAL A 186 -9.94 0.80 -3.83
CA VAL A 186 -10.96 1.30 -2.89
C VAL A 186 -12.34 1.34 -3.53
N TYR A 187 -12.45 1.77 -4.78
CA TYR A 187 -13.70 1.78 -5.53
C TYR A 187 -14.28 0.37 -5.72
N SER A 188 -13.42 -0.59 -6.09
CA SER A 188 -13.81 -1.99 -6.20
C SER A 188 -14.31 -2.54 -4.85
N MET A 189 -13.58 -2.28 -3.76
CA MET A 189 -13.97 -2.70 -2.41
C MET A 189 -15.33 -2.15 -2.00
N HIS A 190 -15.60 -0.87 -2.28
CA HIS A 190 -16.87 -0.23 -1.97
C HIS A 190 -18.03 -0.85 -2.76
N ASN A 191 -17.84 -1.07 -4.07
CA ASN A 191 -18.88 -1.61 -4.94
C ASN A 191 -19.21 -3.09 -4.66
N HIS A 192 -18.21 -3.90 -4.29
CA HIS A 192 -18.43 -5.30 -3.97
C HIS A 192 -19.04 -5.50 -2.56
N GLY A 193 -19.15 -4.46 -1.74
CA GLY A 193 -19.79 -4.55 -0.43
C GLY A 193 -19.09 -5.50 0.54
N VAL A 194 -17.79 -5.72 0.38
CA VAL A 194 -17.00 -6.69 1.17
C VAL A 194 -16.85 -6.30 2.64
N LEU A 195 -17.21 -5.07 3.01
CA LEU A 195 -17.05 -4.53 4.35
C LEU A 195 -18.35 -4.62 5.15
N PRO A 196 -18.31 -5.17 6.38
CA PRO A 196 -19.45 -5.13 7.28
C PRO A 196 -19.71 -3.71 7.78
N ASP A 197 -20.95 -3.41 8.18
CA ASP A 197 -21.27 -2.09 8.77
C ASP A 197 -20.55 -1.90 10.12
N ARG A 198 -20.58 -2.92 10.98
CA ARG A 198 -19.86 -2.93 12.25
C ARG A 198 -18.69 -3.89 12.19
N TRP A 199 -17.47 -3.38 12.37
CA TRP A 199 -16.30 -4.23 12.54
C TRP A 199 -16.17 -4.63 14.00
N THR A 200 -16.52 -5.89 14.28
CA THR A 200 -16.34 -6.50 15.60
C THR A 200 -15.02 -7.27 15.63
N LEU A 201 -14.31 -7.16 16.75
CA LEU A 201 -13.09 -7.89 17.01
C LEU A 201 -13.37 -8.88 18.14
N SER A 202 -13.49 -10.16 17.79
CA SER A 202 -13.63 -11.22 18.78
C SER A 202 -12.36 -11.29 19.61
N MET A 203 -12.49 -11.21 20.92
CA MET A 203 -11.38 -11.27 21.86
C MET A 203 -11.11 -12.71 22.29
N PRO A 204 -9.85 -13.08 22.56
CA PRO A 204 -9.56 -14.32 23.27
C PRO A 204 -10.07 -14.25 24.71
N PHE A 205 -10.16 -15.40 25.38
CA PHE A 205 -10.56 -15.54 26.81
C PHE A 205 -12.06 -15.35 27.11
N ASP A 206 -12.94 -15.75 26.19
CA ASP A 206 -14.41 -15.65 26.35
C ASP A 206 -14.89 -14.23 26.71
N LEU A 207 -14.13 -13.22 26.29
CA LEU A 207 -14.49 -11.82 26.43
C LEU A 207 -15.46 -11.41 25.33
N ASP A 208 -16.42 -10.55 25.67
CA ASP A 208 -17.40 -10.04 24.71
C ASP A 208 -16.71 -9.36 23.50
N PRO A 209 -17.15 -9.63 22.26
CA PRO A 209 -16.59 -9.00 21.08
C PRO A 209 -16.69 -7.47 21.15
N ILE A 210 -15.55 -6.80 21.01
CA ILE A 210 -15.50 -5.33 21.04
C ILE A 210 -15.75 -4.79 19.63
N THR A 211 -16.67 -3.84 19.48
CA THR A 211 -16.87 -3.13 18.22
C THR A 211 -15.78 -2.07 18.03
N VAL A 212 -14.80 -2.34 17.15
CA VAL A 212 -13.67 -1.42 16.91
C VAL A 212 -14.11 -0.21 16.09
N VAL A 213 -14.93 -0.44 15.06
CA VAL A 213 -15.44 0.61 14.17
C VAL A 213 -16.92 0.36 13.90
N ARG A 214 -17.79 1.32 14.22
CA ARG A 214 -19.26 1.20 14.08
C ARG A 214 -19.78 1.41 12.64
N ASP A 215 -19.01 2.08 11.79
CA ASP A 215 -19.32 2.39 10.38
C ASP A 215 -18.16 2.00 9.44
N ALA A 216 -17.71 0.75 9.56
CA ALA A 216 -16.53 0.25 8.87
C ALA A 216 -16.65 0.36 7.34
N LYS A 217 -17.85 0.19 6.79
CA LYS A 217 -18.16 0.34 5.36
C LYS A 217 -17.78 1.70 4.76
N PHE A 218 -17.82 2.78 5.55
CA PHE A 218 -17.47 4.13 5.07
C PHE A 218 -16.10 4.58 5.58
N VAL A 219 -15.79 4.28 6.84
CA VAL A 219 -14.53 4.70 7.46
C VAL A 219 -13.33 4.03 6.82
N ILE A 220 -13.39 2.72 6.57
CA ILE A 220 -12.25 1.98 6.02
C ILE A 220 -11.87 2.46 4.61
N PRO A 221 -12.80 2.60 3.64
CA PRO A 221 -12.47 3.16 2.33
C PRO A 221 -11.85 4.55 2.39
N ILE A 222 -12.37 5.43 3.25
CA ILE A 222 -11.85 6.80 3.40
C ILE A 222 -10.42 6.77 3.97
N VAL A 223 -10.18 5.99 5.03
CA VAL A 223 -8.85 5.84 5.62
C VAL A 223 -7.87 5.24 4.63
N LEU A 224 -8.28 4.23 3.85
CA LEU A 224 -7.45 3.64 2.80
C LEU A 224 -7.13 4.63 1.67
N LEU A 225 -8.09 5.48 1.29
CA LEU A 225 -7.88 6.51 0.27
C LEU A 225 -6.87 7.55 0.78
N LEU A 226 -7.04 8.05 2.00
CA LEU A 226 -6.09 8.97 2.63
C LEU A 226 -4.69 8.35 2.76
N ALA A 227 -4.62 7.09 3.17
CA ALA A 227 -3.36 6.34 3.23
C ALA A 227 -2.73 6.20 1.84
N THR A 228 -3.53 5.92 0.80
CA THR A 228 -3.07 5.85 -0.59
C THR A 228 -2.51 7.20 -1.05
N ILE A 229 -3.18 8.31 -0.76
CA ILE A 229 -2.69 9.65 -1.08
C ILE A 229 -1.36 9.92 -0.37
N TRP A 230 -1.28 9.60 0.92
CA TRP A 230 -0.06 9.77 1.71
C TRP A 230 1.09 8.95 1.13
N VAL A 231 0.86 7.67 0.85
CA VAL A 231 1.87 6.76 0.27
C VAL A 231 2.27 7.22 -1.13
N ALA A 232 1.33 7.64 -1.98
CA ALA A 232 1.64 8.16 -3.30
C ALA A 232 2.55 9.40 -3.24
N PHE A 233 2.22 10.35 -2.35
CA PHE A 233 3.06 11.52 -2.12
C PHE A 233 4.43 11.14 -1.54
N ARG A 234 4.45 10.26 -0.53
CA ARG A 234 5.69 9.98 0.21
C ARG A 234 6.64 9.09 -0.57
N ALA A 235 6.16 8.04 -1.22
CA ALA A 235 6.98 7.12 -2.00
C ALA A 235 7.86 7.88 -2.99
N VAL A 236 7.29 8.86 -3.68
CA VAL A 236 7.94 9.69 -4.70
C VAL A 236 8.92 10.72 -4.12
N ASN A 237 8.84 11.01 -2.82
CA ASN A 237 9.72 11.93 -2.10
C ASN A 237 10.75 11.20 -1.19
N VAL A 238 10.85 9.88 -1.25
CA VAL A 238 11.92 9.11 -0.59
C VAL A 238 13.23 9.37 -1.34
N PRO A 239 14.35 9.74 -0.68
CA PRO A 239 15.57 10.19 -1.35
C PRO A 239 16.07 9.27 -2.48
N ASP A 240 16.22 7.97 -2.21
CA ASP A 240 16.77 7.01 -3.19
C ASP A 240 15.87 6.85 -4.42
N PHE A 241 14.56 6.72 -4.20
CA PHE A 241 13.59 6.59 -5.28
C PHE A 241 13.43 7.92 -6.05
N ALA A 242 13.48 9.03 -5.33
CA ALA A 242 13.38 10.37 -5.88
C ALA A 242 14.54 10.70 -6.83
N GLU A 243 15.77 10.26 -6.51
CA GLU A 243 16.93 10.36 -7.42
C GLU A 243 16.77 9.47 -8.64
N PHE A 244 16.29 8.23 -8.45
CA PHE A 244 15.99 7.33 -9.58
C PHE A 244 14.97 7.95 -10.56
N LEU A 245 13.90 8.57 -10.06
CA LEU A 245 12.91 9.23 -10.90
C LEU A 245 13.47 10.47 -11.63
N ILE A 246 14.35 11.24 -10.98
CA ILE A 246 15.05 12.37 -11.63
C ILE A 246 15.95 11.85 -12.75
N ALA A 247 16.77 10.82 -12.48
CA ALA A 247 17.64 10.21 -13.47
C ALA A 247 16.83 9.64 -14.65
N THR A 248 15.71 8.97 -14.37
CA THR A 248 14.79 8.47 -15.39
C THR A 248 14.24 9.58 -16.28
N GLU A 249 13.86 10.73 -15.70
CA GLU A 249 13.43 11.89 -16.49
C GLU A 249 14.57 12.43 -17.37
N ALA A 250 15.78 12.50 -16.83
CA ALA A 250 16.97 12.93 -17.58
C ALA A 250 17.29 11.98 -18.74
N GLU A 251 17.20 10.65 -18.55
CA GLU A 251 17.38 9.66 -19.62
C GLU A 251 16.25 9.73 -20.65
N MET A 252 15.00 9.89 -20.22
CA MET A 252 13.85 10.01 -21.12
C MET A 252 13.94 11.27 -22.00
N ASN A 253 14.50 12.37 -21.49
CA ASN A 253 14.75 13.59 -22.27
C ASN A 253 15.80 13.42 -23.37
N LYS A 254 16.67 12.40 -23.26
CA LYS A 254 17.62 12.04 -24.33
C LYS A 254 16.96 11.25 -25.46
N VAL A 255 15.81 10.63 -25.20
CA VAL A 255 15.09 9.83 -26.19
C VAL A 255 14.37 10.77 -27.16
N SER A 256 14.85 10.83 -28.40
CA SER A 256 14.15 11.50 -29.48
C SER A 256 12.96 10.64 -29.94
N TRP A 257 11.77 10.91 -29.43
CA TRP A 257 10.54 10.24 -29.89
C TRP A 257 10.30 10.51 -31.38
N SER A 258 9.99 9.46 -32.15
CA SER A 258 9.75 9.58 -33.58
C SER A 258 8.54 10.45 -33.86
N THR A 259 8.63 11.27 -34.92
CA THR A 259 7.48 12.07 -35.34
C THR A 259 6.40 11.16 -35.92
N ARG A 260 5.12 11.55 -35.79
CA ARG A 260 3.98 10.75 -36.29
C ARG A 260 4.13 10.34 -37.76
N LYS A 261 4.77 11.18 -38.59
CA LYS A 261 5.07 10.88 -40.00
C LYS A 261 6.05 9.71 -40.15
N ARG A 262 7.15 9.72 -39.38
CA ARG A 262 8.13 8.61 -39.39
C ARG A 262 7.50 7.33 -38.87
N LEU A 263 6.75 7.40 -37.77
CA LEU A 263 6.05 6.25 -37.21
C LEU A 263 5.08 5.61 -38.22
N PHE A 264 4.35 6.41 -39.00
CA PHE A 264 3.48 5.92 -40.07
C PHE A 264 4.27 5.28 -41.22
N GLN A 265 5.37 5.91 -41.66
CA GLN A 265 6.24 5.36 -42.71
C GLN A 265 6.81 4.00 -42.28
N ASP A 266 7.36 3.92 -41.07
CA ASP A 266 7.94 2.68 -40.51
C ASP A 266 6.86 1.59 -40.40
N THR A 267 5.67 1.94 -39.90
CA THR A 267 4.54 0.99 -39.80
C THR A 267 4.08 0.48 -41.16
N VAL A 268 3.96 1.36 -42.16
CA VAL A 268 3.55 0.97 -43.53
C VAL A 268 4.58 0.05 -44.18
N VAL A 269 5.88 0.32 -43.99
CA VAL A 269 6.95 -0.54 -44.51
C VAL A 269 6.85 -1.93 -43.88
N VAL A 270 6.70 -2.03 -42.55
CA VAL A 270 6.54 -3.32 -41.86
C VAL A 270 5.27 -4.05 -42.32
N LEU A 271 4.14 -3.34 -42.43
CA LEU A 271 2.89 -3.94 -42.87
C LEU A 271 2.97 -4.45 -44.32
N LEU A 272 3.66 -3.72 -45.20
CA LEU A 272 3.83 -4.10 -46.61
C LEU A 272 4.78 -5.31 -46.74
N THR A 273 5.87 -5.34 -45.99
CA THR A 273 6.82 -6.47 -46.05
C THR A 273 6.19 -7.75 -45.50
N THR A 274 5.44 -7.67 -44.40
CA THR A 274 4.71 -8.83 -43.88
C THR A 274 3.61 -9.26 -44.85
N LEU A 275 2.88 -8.34 -45.47
CA LEU A 275 1.87 -8.66 -46.49
C LEU A 275 2.47 -9.38 -47.70
N ILE A 276 3.58 -8.87 -48.26
CA ILE A 276 4.26 -9.50 -49.40
C ILE A 276 4.75 -10.90 -49.01
N MET A 277 5.32 -11.05 -47.81
CA MET A 277 5.73 -12.36 -47.28
C MET A 277 4.55 -13.32 -47.17
N THR A 278 3.41 -12.88 -46.63
CA THR A 278 2.18 -13.68 -46.53
C THR A 278 1.67 -14.10 -47.92
N VAL A 279 1.65 -13.17 -48.89
CA VAL A 279 1.24 -13.49 -50.27
C VAL A 279 2.20 -14.49 -50.91
N PHE A 280 3.50 -14.31 -50.74
CA PHE A 280 4.50 -15.25 -51.25
C PHE A 280 4.30 -16.66 -50.66
N LEU A 281 4.15 -16.77 -49.34
CA LEU A 281 3.87 -18.06 -48.68
C LEU A 281 2.58 -18.68 -49.18
N LEU A 282 1.51 -17.89 -49.36
CA LEU A 282 0.26 -18.37 -49.93
C LEU A 282 0.45 -18.91 -51.35
N VAL A 283 1.22 -18.22 -52.20
CA VAL A 283 1.52 -18.69 -53.57
C VAL A 283 2.31 -19.98 -53.54
N VAL A 284 3.31 -20.09 -52.66
CA VAL A 284 4.10 -21.31 -52.48
C VAL A 284 3.22 -22.47 -52.00
N ASP A 285 2.37 -22.23 -51.00
CA ASP A 285 1.41 -23.23 -50.48
C ASP A 285 0.42 -23.69 -51.56
N LEU A 286 -0.12 -22.77 -52.36
CA LEU A 286 -0.99 -23.10 -53.48
C LEU A 286 -0.25 -23.87 -54.58
N PHE A 287 0.98 -23.47 -54.91
CA PHE A 287 1.82 -24.13 -55.90
C PHE A 287 2.13 -25.57 -55.48
N TRP A 288 2.58 -25.78 -54.24
CA TRP A 288 2.86 -27.11 -53.70
C TRP A 288 1.58 -27.94 -53.56
N GLY A 289 0.48 -27.35 -53.10
CA GLY A 289 -0.83 -28.01 -53.05
C GLY A 289 -1.29 -28.48 -54.42
N TRP A 290 -1.18 -27.64 -55.45
CA TRP A 290 -1.48 -28.01 -56.83
C TRP A 290 -0.54 -29.10 -57.36
N LEU A 291 0.78 -28.93 -57.18
CA LEU A 291 1.80 -29.85 -57.70
C LEU A 291 1.66 -31.25 -57.10
N LEU A 292 1.48 -31.34 -55.78
CA LEU A 292 1.32 -32.60 -55.06
C LEU A 292 -0.05 -33.27 -55.29
N SER A 293 -1.07 -32.51 -55.70
CA SER A 293 -2.40 -33.04 -56.05
C SER A 293 -2.49 -33.64 -57.47
N ARG A 294 -1.49 -33.39 -58.31
CA ARG A 294 -1.47 -33.90 -59.70
C ARG A 294 -1.32 -35.42 -59.67
N SER A 295 -2.10 -36.11 -60.51
CA SER A 295 -2.27 -37.57 -60.55
C SER A 295 -1.00 -38.41 -60.76
N THR A 296 0.14 -37.77 -61.00
CA THR A 296 1.44 -38.40 -61.20
C THR A 296 2.24 -38.61 -59.91
N VAL A 297 1.98 -37.83 -58.85
CA VAL A 297 2.73 -37.90 -57.58
C VAL A 297 1.89 -38.46 -56.43
N GLY A 298 0.55 -38.30 -56.44
CA GLY A 298 -0.38 -39.16 -55.68
C GLY A 298 -0.23 -39.20 -54.15
N VAL A 299 0.41 -38.20 -53.51
CA VAL A 299 0.62 -38.18 -52.05
C VAL A 299 -0.55 -37.52 -51.30
N LEU A 300 -1.33 -36.64 -51.95
CA LEU A 300 -2.53 -36.03 -51.39
C LEU A 300 -3.78 -36.60 -52.08
N PRO A 301 -4.83 -37.04 -51.36
CA PRO A 301 -6.09 -37.42 -51.99
C PRO A 301 -6.61 -36.22 -52.79
N SER A 302 -6.96 -36.45 -54.07
CA SER A 302 -7.67 -35.44 -54.85
C SER A 302 -8.88 -34.99 -54.03
N ARG A 303 -9.08 -33.67 -53.93
CA ARG A 303 -10.16 -33.06 -53.15
C ARG A 303 -11.48 -33.70 -53.60
N SER A 304 -11.95 -34.69 -52.86
CA SER A 304 -13.15 -35.44 -53.20
C SER A 304 -14.31 -34.47 -53.02
N THR A 305 -14.90 -34.03 -54.12
CA THR A 305 -16.29 -33.56 -54.15
C THR A 305 -17.19 -34.75 -53.82
N SER A 306 -17.15 -35.20 -52.57
CA SER A 306 -18.09 -36.15 -52.00
C SER A 306 -18.88 -35.39 -50.93
N PRO A 307 -20.16 -35.07 -51.17
CA PRO A 307 -20.99 -34.30 -50.25
C PRO A 307 -21.21 -34.98 -48.87
N GLU A 308 -20.81 -36.25 -48.71
CA GLU A 308 -21.05 -37.01 -47.48
C GLU A 308 -20.17 -36.64 -46.28
N LYS A 309 -18.93 -36.17 -46.48
CA LYS A 309 -18.05 -35.83 -45.32
C LYS A 309 -18.41 -34.52 -44.63
N GLY A 310 -19.22 -33.66 -45.27
CA GLY A 310 -19.77 -32.46 -44.64
C GLY A 310 -20.95 -32.73 -43.71
N ALA A 311 -21.60 -33.89 -43.83
CA ALA A 311 -22.75 -34.27 -42.99
C ALA A 311 -22.30 -34.83 -41.63
N GLN A 312 -21.27 -35.69 -41.60
CA GLN A 312 -20.82 -36.32 -40.36
C GLN A 312 -20.12 -35.35 -39.38
N VAL A 313 -19.55 -34.24 -39.87
CA VAL A 313 -18.92 -33.23 -39.00
C VAL A 313 -19.96 -32.36 -38.28
N LYS A 314 -21.23 -32.38 -38.69
CA LYS A 314 -22.32 -31.68 -37.98
C LYS A 314 -22.96 -32.49 -36.84
N GLU A 315 -22.71 -33.79 -36.73
CA GLU A 315 -23.28 -34.64 -35.66
C GLU A 315 -22.37 -34.84 -34.45
N ALA A 316 -21.08 -34.50 -34.55
CA ALA A 316 -20.21 -34.42 -33.38
C ALA A 316 -20.31 -33.03 -32.71
N LYS A 317 -21.52 -32.69 -32.25
CA LYS A 317 -21.75 -31.60 -31.29
C LYS A 317 -21.62 -32.18 -29.88
N TRP A 318 -20.58 -31.76 -29.18
CA TRP A 318 -20.61 -31.54 -27.73
C TRP A 318 -20.62 -30.03 -27.51
#